data_AF-A0A9P4H823-F1
#
_entry.id   AF-A0A9P4H823-F1
#
_cell.length_a   1.000
_cell.length_b   1.000
_cell.length_c   1.000
_cell.angle_alpha   90.00
_cell.angle_beta   90.00
_cell.angle_gamma   90.00
#
_symmetry.space_group_name_H-M   'P 1'
#
loop_
_entity.id
_entity.type
_entity.pdbx_description
1 polymer ?
#
loop_
_entity_poly.entity_id
_entity_poly.type
_entity_poly.pdbx_seq_one_letter_code
_entity_poly.pdbx_strand_id
1 'polypeptide(L)'
;MDGLKRARAIKAEIENNISVLKPLDQQMSTRRRIEDHPENKLVKTLRNGQKMGWADIANYLNQERRNRGEAANFTASAVYSRYVCSAPRVATTVSEIGFDPKDYMHLRHPNQYTAGEGTGLISKAGKKRVRNYDNAKELEANIRKLASEDEQAELETAEKSELLMEAVAKVERNFWVLVADEMERTTTKLYSSKALADCYHAI
;
A
#
# COMPACT_ATOMS: atom_id res chain seq x y z
N MET A 1 -29.33 -6.16 33.53
CA MET A 1 -30.16 -5.49 32.50
C MET A 1 -29.69 -4.10 32.09
N ASP A 2 -28.76 -3.45 32.82
CA ASP A 2 -28.42 -2.04 32.62
C ASP A 2 -27.19 -1.80 31.70
N GLY A 3 -26.43 -2.85 31.36
CA GLY A 3 -25.29 -2.77 30.42
C GLY A 3 -25.73 -2.70 28.97
N LEU A 4 -26.75 -3.46 28.57
CA LEU A 4 -27.27 -3.48 27.20
C LEU A 4 -27.92 -2.14 26.80
N LYS A 5 -28.52 -1.43 27.76
CA LYS A 5 -29.03 -0.07 27.55
C LYS A 5 -27.91 0.93 27.33
N ARG A 6 -26.80 0.80 28.07
CA ARG A 6 -25.59 1.62 27.88
C ARG A 6 -24.92 1.36 26.53
N ALA A 7 -24.76 0.11 26.12
CA ALA A 7 -24.18 -0.25 24.82
C ALA A 7 -25.02 0.29 23.64
N ARG A 8 -26.36 0.23 23.73
CA ARG A 8 -27.25 0.80 22.72
C ARG A 8 -27.20 2.33 22.69
N ALA A 9 -27.06 2.97 23.85
CA ALA A 9 -26.87 4.42 23.93
C ALA A 9 -25.54 4.86 23.31
N ILE A 10 -24.44 4.15 23.61
CA ILE A 10 -23.12 4.43 23.03
C ILE A 10 -23.12 4.24 21.51
N LYS A 11 -23.78 3.20 21.00
CA LYS A 11 -23.95 2.97 19.55
C LYS A 11 -24.67 4.13 18.86
N ALA A 12 -25.77 4.62 19.45
CA ALA A 12 -26.52 5.75 18.92
C ALA A 12 -25.74 7.08 19.01
N GLU A 13 -24.88 7.22 20.01
CA GLU A 13 -24.02 8.41 20.19
C GLU A 13 -22.85 8.43 19.19
N ILE A 14 -22.35 7.26 18.79
CA ILE A 14 -21.34 7.09 17.73
C ILE A 14 -21.93 7.42 16.35
N GLU A 15 -23.17 7.02 16.07
CA GLU A 15 -23.85 7.33 14.81
C GLU A 15 -24.12 8.84 14.62
N ASN A 16 -24.28 9.59 15.71
CA ASN A 16 -24.51 11.05 15.66
C ASN A 16 -23.22 11.89 15.63
N ASN A 17 -22.08 11.36 16.09
CA ASN A 17 -20.77 12.04 16.11
C ASN A 17 -19.93 11.83 14.84
N ILE A 18 -20.54 11.39 13.73
CA ILE A 18 -19.90 11.14 12.42
C ILE A 18 -19.31 12.42 11.76
N SER A 19 -19.40 13.60 12.41
CA SER A 19 -18.62 14.77 11.99
C SER A 19 -17.11 14.65 12.30
N VAL A 20 -16.72 13.79 13.26
CA VAL A 20 -15.33 13.55 13.68
C VAL A 20 -14.65 12.45 12.84
N LEU A 21 -15.42 11.66 12.08
CA LEU A 21 -14.91 10.64 11.15
C LEU A 21 -14.68 11.16 9.73
N LYS A 22 -14.78 12.47 9.48
CA LYS A 22 -14.09 13.02 8.32
C LYS A 22 -12.59 12.86 8.63
N PRO A 23 -11.83 12.06 7.88
CA PRO A 23 -10.40 12.00 8.09
C PRO A 23 -9.90 13.46 8.07
N LEU A 24 -9.13 13.83 9.09
CA LEU A 24 -8.32 15.04 8.99
C LEU A 24 -7.65 14.94 7.62
N ASP A 25 -7.82 15.93 6.75
CA ASP A 25 -7.05 16.00 5.51
C ASP A 25 -5.59 16.01 5.95
N GLN A 26 -4.98 14.82 6.00
CA GLN A 26 -3.56 14.67 6.08
C GLN A 26 -3.11 15.40 4.83
N GLN A 27 -2.54 16.59 5.03
CA GLN A 27 -1.69 17.21 4.05
C GLN A 27 -0.47 16.30 3.93
N MET A 28 -0.66 15.13 3.30
CA MET A 28 0.39 14.40 2.65
C MET A 28 1.08 15.45 1.83
N SER A 29 2.36 15.71 2.13
CA SER A 29 3.21 16.55 1.31
C SER A 29 2.91 16.20 -0.13
N THR A 30 2.21 17.10 -0.82
CA THR A 30 1.84 16.95 -2.22
C THR A 30 3.14 17.19 -2.97
N ARG A 31 4.06 16.23 -2.89
CA ARG A 31 5.08 16.07 -3.90
C ARG A 31 4.30 15.95 -5.19
N ARG A 32 4.26 17.07 -5.93
CA ARG A 32 3.58 17.13 -7.22
C ARG A 32 4.09 15.93 -8.00
N ARG A 33 3.17 15.14 -8.56
CA ARG A 33 3.56 14.00 -9.35
C ARG A 33 4.48 14.53 -10.44
N ILE A 34 5.53 13.80 -10.76
CA ILE A 34 6.50 14.24 -11.78
C ILE A 34 5.76 14.49 -13.11
N GLU A 35 4.69 13.75 -13.37
CA GLU A 35 3.78 13.89 -14.50
C GLU A 35 3.05 15.24 -14.56
N ASP A 36 2.85 15.91 -13.42
CA ASP A 36 2.09 17.15 -13.31
C ASP A 36 2.92 18.41 -13.56
N HIS A 37 4.24 18.29 -13.69
CA HIS A 37 5.09 19.44 -14.01
C HIS A 37 4.69 20.03 -15.39
N PRO A 38 4.50 21.36 -15.49
CA PRO A 38 4.03 22.01 -16.73
C PRO A 38 5.00 21.76 -17.89
N GLU A 39 6.31 21.77 -17.62
CA GLU A 39 7.35 21.47 -18.61
C GLU A 39 7.25 20.04 -19.15
N ASN A 40 6.88 19.06 -18.30
CA ASN A 40 6.76 17.66 -18.73
C ASN A 40 5.51 17.45 -19.60
N LYS A 41 4.41 18.15 -19.29
CA LYS A 41 3.21 18.18 -20.16
C LYS A 41 3.55 18.79 -21.52
N LEU A 42 4.33 19.87 -21.53
CA LEU A 42 4.74 20.55 -22.75
C LEU A 42 5.68 19.67 -23.62
N VAL A 43 6.62 18.95 -23.00
CA VAL A 43 7.45 17.96 -23.72
C VAL A 43 6.57 16.87 -24.34
N LYS A 44 5.55 16.37 -23.64
CA LYS A 44 4.61 15.38 -24.21
C LYS A 44 3.81 15.94 -25.39
N THR A 45 3.30 17.17 -25.30
CA THR A 45 2.52 17.77 -26.39
C THR A 45 3.38 18.04 -27.63
N LEU A 46 4.59 18.59 -27.45
CA LEU A 46 5.52 18.81 -28.56
C LEU A 46 5.96 17.50 -29.21
N ARG A 47 6.20 16.46 -28.40
CA ARG A 47 6.62 15.16 -28.93
C ARG A 47 5.48 14.40 -29.62
N ASN A 48 4.34 14.25 -28.96
CA ASN A 48 3.25 13.41 -29.47
C ASN A 48 2.37 14.16 -30.49
N GLY A 49 2.17 15.46 -30.29
CA GLY A 49 1.35 16.29 -31.18
C GLY A 49 2.11 16.79 -32.39
N GLN A 50 3.25 17.46 -32.17
CA GLN A 50 4.01 18.10 -33.25
C GLN A 50 5.14 17.23 -33.83
N LYS A 51 5.43 16.07 -33.23
CA LYS A 51 6.49 15.13 -33.65
C LYS A 51 7.89 15.76 -33.75
N MET A 52 8.15 16.79 -32.95
CA MET A 52 9.46 17.47 -32.93
C MET A 52 10.59 16.54 -32.45
N GLY A 53 11.80 16.79 -32.95
CA GLY A 53 13.02 16.15 -32.48
C GLY A 53 13.37 16.58 -31.05
N TRP A 54 14.10 15.75 -30.31
CA TRP A 54 14.49 16.05 -28.92
C TRP A 54 15.34 17.32 -28.80
N ALA A 55 16.20 17.57 -29.79
CA ALA A 55 17.01 18.78 -29.86
C ALA A 55 16.15 20.03 -30.08
N ASP A 56 15.16 19.96 -30.97
CA ASP A 56 14.25 21.08 -31.25
C ASP A 56 13.39 21.43 -30.04
N ILE A 57 12.90 20.41 -29.33
CA ILE A 57 12.15 20.59 -28.08
C ILE A 57 13.03 21.26 -27.00
N ALA A 58 14.30 20.86 -26.88
CA ALA A 58 15.22 21.48 -25.94
C ALA A 58 15.47 22.95 -26.28
N ASN A 59 15.65 23.27 -27.57
CA ASN A 59 15.81 24.65 -28.04
C ASN A 59 14.56 25.49 -27.75
N TYR A 60 13.37 24.95 -28.02
CA TYR A 60 12.10 25.60 -27.72
C TYR A 60 11.95 25.92 -26.22
N LEU A 61 12.17 24.93 -25.35
CA LEU A 61 12.08 25.11 -23.89
C LEU A 61 13.10 26.11 -23.35
N ASN A 62 14.33 26.07 -23.86
CA ASN A 62 15.36 27.03 -23.49
C ASN A 62 15.03 28.44 -23.95
N GLN A 63 14.39 28.60 -25.12
CA GLN A 63 13.93 29.90 -25.59
C GLN A 63 12.82 30.45 -24.70
N GLU A 64 11.84 29.63 -24.31
CA GLU A 64 10.83 30.04 -23.32
C GLU A 64 11.43 30.40 -21.96
N ARG A 65 12.46 29.68 -21.51
CA ARG A 65 13.17 30.01 -20.27
C ARG A 65 13.95 31.31 -20.36
N ARG A 66 14.63 31.57 -21.48
CA ARG A 66 15.30 32.85 -21.73
C ARG A 66 14.31 34.01 -21.72
N ASN A 67 13.13 33.82 -22.31
CA ASN A 67 12.07 34.83 -22.28
C ASN A 67 11.55 35.10 -20.85
N ARG A 68 11.63 34.11 -19.96
CA ARG A 68 11.31 34.23 -18.52
C ARG A 68 12.48 34.74 -17.66
N GLY A 69 13.68 34.90 -18.23
CA GLY A 69 14.89 35.26 -17.48
C GLY A 69 15.51 34.10 -16.69
N GLU A 70 15.13 32.85 -16.99
CA GLU A 70 15.68 31.65 -16.37
C GLU A 70 16.87 31.08 -17.17
N ALA A 71 17.73 30.31 -16.51
CA ALA A 71 18.87 29.66 -17.15
C ALA A 71 18.43 28.54 -18.13
N ALA A 72 19.03 28.56 -19.32
CA ALA A 72 18.79 27.60 -20.40
C ALA A 72 19.50 26.26 -20.13
N ASN A 73 18.88 25.44 -19.25
CA ASN A 73 19.49 24.22 -18.72
C ASN A 73 19.05 22.94 -19.45
N PHE A 74 18.15 23.04 -20.44
CA PHE A 74 17.65 21.85 -21.13
C PHE A 74 18.61 21.38 -22.21
N THR A 75 19.07 20.14 -22.09
CA THR A 75 19.74 19.38 -23.16
C THR A 75 18.77 18.40 -23.79
N ALA A 76 19.08 17.90 -24.99
CA ALA A 76 18.28 16.86 -25.64
C ALA A 76 18.12 15.60 -24.76
N SER A 77 19.18 15.22 -24.01
CA SER A 77 19.12 14.10 -23.07
C SER A 77 18.19 14.39 -21.89
N ALA A 78 18.24 15.60 -21.32
CA ALA A 78 17.37 15.99 -20.21
C ALA A 78 15.89 15.96 -20.61
N VAL A 79 15.56 16.40 -21.83
CA VAL A 79 14.21 16.33 -22.40
C VAL A 79 13.75 14.89 -22.55
N TYR A 80 14.61 14.01 -23.11
CA TYR A 80 14.31 12.60 -23.26
C TYR A 80 14.05 11.91 -21.92
N SER A 81 14.94 12.10 -20.93
CA SER A 81 14.78 11.52 -19.59
C SER A 81 13.47 11.97 -18.94
N ARG A 82 13.09 13.24 -19.07
CA ARG A 82 11.82 13.76 -18.56
C ARG A 82 10.62 13.16 -19.26
N TYR A 83 10.68 12.99 -20.58
CA TYR A 83 9.63 12.33 -21.34
C TYR A 83 9.40 10.88 -20.85
N VAL A 84 10.48 10.10 -20.70
CA VAL A 84 10.41 8.72 -20.20
C VAL A 84 9.85 8.67 -18.77
N CYS A 85 10.36 9.51 -17.87
CA CYS A 85 9.89 9.58 -16.49
C CYS A 85 8.44 10.07 -16.35
N SER A 86 7.92 10.74 -17.38
CA SER A 86 6.53 11.18 -17.43
C SER A 86 5.57 10.14 -18.01
N ALA A 87 6.07 9.05 -18.60
CA ALA A 87 5.22 7.96 -19.07
C ALA A 87 4.48 7.33 -17.88
N PRO A 88 3.20 6.95 -18.04
CA PRO A 88 2.47 6.31 -16.97
C PRO A 88 3.24 5.07 -16.52
N ARG A 89 3.49 4.95 -15.22
CA ARG A 89 4.09 3.73 -14.66
C ARG A 89 3.05 2.60 -14.77
N VAL A 90 3.11 1.86 -15.87
CA VAL A 90 2.16 0.75 -16.18
C VAL A 90 2.24 -0.37 -15.14
N ALA A 91 3.36 -0.49 -14.43
CA ALA A 91 3.52 -1.46 -13.35
C ALA A 91 3.38 -0.78 -11.98
N THR A 92 2.16 -0.38 -11.62
CA THR A 92 1.78 -0.51 -10.21
C THR A 92 1.49 -1.99 -9.99
N THR A 93 2.31 -2.67 -9.19
CA THR A 93 1.89 -3.93 -8.58
C THR A 93 0.52 -3.66 -7.98
N VAL A 94 -0.52 -4.29 -8.54
CA VAL A 94 -1.80 -4.43 -7.84
C VAL A 94 -1.39 -4.87 -6.45
N SER A 95 -1.70 -4.06 -5.44
CA SER A 95 -1.30 -4.31 -4.07
C SER A 95 -1.83 -5.69 -3.70
N GLU A 96 -1.02 -6.73 -3.87
CA GLU A 96 -1.29 -8.06 -3.37
C GLU A 96 -1.59 -7.84 -1.89
N ILE A 97 -2.82 -8.12 -1.49
CA ILE A 97 -3.27 -7.93 -0.12
C ILE A 97 -2.39 -8.84 0.74
N GLY A 98 -1.49 -8.24 1.53
CA GLY A 98 -0.50 -8.96 2.33
C GLY A 98 0.96 -8.93 1.81
N PHE A 99 1.24 -8.22 0.72
CA PHE A 99 2.62 -7.98 0.28
C PHE A 99 3.11 -6.59 0.71
N ASP A 100 3.67 -6.47 1.93
CA ASP A 100 4.48 -5.30 2.28
C ASP A 100 5.94 -5.56 1.83
N PRO A 101 6.52 -4.75 0.93
CA PRO A 101 7.92 -4.90 0.53
C PRO A 101 8.91 -4.97 1.71
N LYS A 102 8.56 -4.35 2.85
CA LYS A 102 9.34 -4.43 4.11
C LYS A 102 9.45 -5.86 4.64
N ASP A 103 8.38 -6.65 4.50
CA ASP A 103 8.34 -8.04 4.95
C ASP A 103 9.28 -8.93 4.15
N TYR A 104 9.73 -8.50 2.96
CA TYR A 104 10.66 -9.27 2.13
C TYR A 104 12.04 -8.61 2.01
N MET A 105 12.26 -7.45 2.63
CA MET A 105 13.58 -6.78 2.65
C MET A 105 14.64 -7.64 3.33
N HIS A 106 14.26 -8.46 4.30
CA HIS A 106 15.17 -9.37 5.02
C HIS A 106 15.61 -10.59 4.17
N LEU A 107 14.93 -10.85 3.05
CA LEU A 107 15.29 -11.90 2.09
C LEU A 107 16.32 -11.43 1.05
N ARG A 108 16.66 -10.13 1.03
CA ARG A 108 17.74 -9.63 0.18
C ARG A 108 19.09 -10.12 0.69
N HIS A 109 19.97 -10.53 -0.22
CA HIS A 109 21.33 -10.90 0.15
C HIS A 109 22.02 -9.71 0.84
N PRO A 110 22.57 -9.89 2.06
CA PRO A 110 23.17 -8.80 2.85
C PRO A 110 24.26 -8.01 2.12
N ASN A 111 24.87 -8.62 1.10
CA ASN A 111 26.03 -8.08 0.41
C ASN A 111 25.69 -7.31 -0.86
N GLN A 112 24.42 -7.25 -1.29
CA GLN A 112 24.04 -6.68 -2.59
C GLN A 112 23.55 -5.23 -2.54
N TYR A 113 23.30 -4.67 -1.34
CA TYR A 113 22.84 -3.29 -1.17
C TYR A 113 23.52 -2.61 0.03
N THR A 114 24.83 -2.41 -0.05
CA THR A 114 25.51 -1.39 0.76
C THR A 114 25.42 -0.06 0.00
N ALA A 115 24.47 0.80 0.40
CA ALA A 115 24.47 2.18 -0.05
C ALA A 115 25.72 2.90 0.49
N GLY A 116 26.33 3.74 -0.37
CA GLY A 116 27.69 4.26 -0.30
C GLY A 116 28.08 5.19 0.86
N GLU A 117 27.38 5.22 1.99
CA GLU A 117 27.82 5.99 3.16
C GLU A 117 27.66 5.18 4.44
N GLY A 118 28.80 4.98 5.11
CA GLY A 118 29.00 4.07 6.19
C GLY A 118 28.12 4.35 7.41
N THR A 119 27.37 3.35 7.83
CA THR A 119 27.24 2.91 9.22
C THR A 119 26.56 1.55 9.18
N GLY A 120 27.32 0.55 8.76
CA GLY A 120 26.97 -0.86 8.91
C GLY A 120 27.02 -1.28 10.38
N LEU A 121 26.20 -0.66 11.23
CA LEU A 121 25.78 -1.31 12.47
C LEU A 121 24.90 -2.46 12.04
N ILE A 122 25.52 -3.63 11.90
CA ILE A 122 24.86 -4.92 11.82
C ILE A 122 23.87 -4.94 12.99
N SER A 123 22.60 -4.67 12.71
CA SER A 123 21.58 -4.82 13.74
C SER A 123 21.58 -6.31 14.08
N LYS A 124 21.97 -6.62 15.31
CA LYS A 124 21.87 -7.98 15.88
C LYS A 124 20.40 -8.45 15.99
N ALA A 125 19.46 -7.76 15.36
CA ALA A 125 18.04 -8.05 15.36
C ALA A 125 17.64 -9.14 14.34
N GLY A 126 18.50 -9.46 13.36
CA GLY A 126 18.19 -10.45 12.32
C GLY A 126 18.76 -11.85 12.51
N LYS A 127 19.57 -12.09 13.57
CA LYS A 127 20.25 -13.37 13.78
C LYS A 127 19.58 -14.21 14.87
N LYS A 128 18.27 -14.44 14.75
CA LYS A 128 17.63 -15.63 15.36
C LYS A 128 18.01 -16.85 14.52
N ARG A 129 19.30 -17.18 14.49
CA ARG A 129 19.71 -18.55 14.18
C ARG A 129 19.51 -19.31 15.48
N VAL A 130 18.62 -20.31 15.45
CA VAL A 130 18.42 -21.27 16.55
C VAL A 130 19.81 -21.66 17.07
N ARG A 131 20.18 -21.16 18.25
CA ARG A 131 21.52 -21.35 18.82
C ARG A 131 21.65 -22.70 19.52
N ASN A 132 20.51 -23.30 19.89
CA ASN A 132 20.42 -24.64 20.49
C ASN A 132 19.38 -25.46 19.71
N TYR A 133 19.84 -26.44 18.94
CA TYR A 133 18.95 -27.38 18.24
C TYR A 133 18.22 -28.32 19.21
N ASP A 134 18.73 -28.49 20.44
CA ASP A 134 18.17 -29.39 21.45
C ASP A 134 17.03 -28.76 22.28
N ASN A 135 16.77 -27.45 22.16
CA ASN A 135 15.72 -26.79 22.94
C ASN A 135 15.09 -25.63 22.14
N ALA A 136 14.29 -25.98 21.14
CA ALA A 136 13.66 -25.07 20.18
C ALA A 136 12.47 -24.25 20.75
N LYS A 137 12.51 -23.88 22.04
CA LYS A 137 11.45 -23.07 22.68
C LYS A 137 11.27 -21.68 22.05
N GLU A 138 12.29 -21.18 21.35
CA GLU A 138 12.25 -19.87 20.67
C GLU A 138 11.34 -19.84 19.43
N LEU A 139 11.04 -21.01 18.83
CA LEU A 139 10.12 -21.13 17.70
C LEU A 139 8.66 -21.28 18.15
N GLU A 140 8.42 -21.80 19.36
CA GLU A 140 7.07 -22.02 19.88
C GLU A 140 6.25 -20.73 20.00
N ALA A 141 6.89 -19.59 20.23
CA ALA A 141 6.20 -18.31 20.34
C ALA A 141 5.63 -17.80 19.00
N ASN A 142 6.15 -18.28 17.86
CA ASN A 142 5.70 -17.87 16.52
C ASN A 142 4.76 -18.90 15.86
N ILE A 143 4.50 -20.02 16.52
CA ILE A 143 3.54 -21.01 16.03
C ILE A 143 2.16 -20.59 16.53
N ARG A 144 1.15 -20.61 15.63
CA ARG A 144 -0.24 -20.38 16.01
C ARG A 144 -0.65 -21.45 17.03
N LYS A 145 -0.91 -21.04 18.27
CA LYS A 145 -1.41 -21.92 19.34
C LYS A 145 -2.92 -21.76 19.43
N LEU A 146 -3.61 -22.87 19.62
CA LEU A 146 -5.00 -22.86 20.03
C LEU A 146 -5.08 -22.28 21.44
N ALA A 147 -6.05 -21.40 21.67
CA ALA A 147 -6.32 -20.87 23.00
C ALA A 147 -6.73 -22.01 23.94
N SER A 148 -6.22 -21.97 25.18
CA SER A 148 -6.60 -22.91 26.24
C SER A 148 -8.09 -22.79 26.60
N GLU A 149 -8.66 -23.81 27.24
CA GLU A 149 -10.09 -23.81 27.63
C GLU A 149 -10.43 -22.62 28.55
N ASP A 150 -9.49 -22.23 29.43
CA ASP A 150 -9.63 -21.06 30.31
C ASP A 150 -9.66 -19.74 29.52
N GLU A 151 -8.83 -19.61 28.48
CA GLU A 151 -8.82 -18.43 27.59
C GLU A 151 -10.04 -18.39 26.66
N GLN A 152 -10.64 -19.54 26.37
CA GLN A 152 -11.91 -19.59 25.62
C GLN A 152 -13.08 -19.08 26.47
N ALA A 153 -13.08 -19.32 27.78
CA ALA A 153 -14.06 -18.74 28.69
C ALA A 153 -13.98 -17.20 28.73
N GLU A 154 -12.81 -16.61 28.45
CA GLU A 154 -12.67 -15.16 28.32
C GLU A 154 -13.44 -14.58 27.12
N LEU A 155 -13.83 -15.37 26.12
CA LEU A 155 -14.62 -14.90 24.98
C LEU A 155 -16.01 -14.40 25.39
N GLU A 156 -16.54 -14.89 26.52
CA GLU A 156 -17.83 -14.45 27.06
C GLU A 156 -17.75 -13.09 27.77
N THR A 157 -16.54 -12.55 27.96
CA THR A 157 -16.36 -11.20 28.51
C THR A 157 -16.81 -10.13 27.51
N ALA A 158 -17.27 -8.98 28.02
CA ALA A 158 -17.76 -7.87 27.20
C ALA A 158 -16.68 -7.34 26.24
N GLU A 159 -15.43 -7.24 26.68
CA GLU A 159 -14.32 -6.70 25.88
C GLU A 159 -13.93 -7.65 24.73
N LYS A 160 -13.89 -8.96 24.98
CA LYS A 160 -13.53 -9.95 23.94
C LYS A 160 -14.66 -10.17 22.95
N SER A 161 -15.91 -10.10 23.40
CA SER A 161 -17.07 -10.14 22.51
C SER A 161 -17.15 -8.91 21.60
N GLU A 162 -16.77 -7.71 22.07
CA GLU A 162 -16.62 -6.53 21.21
C GLU A 162 -15.54 -6.72 20.14
N LEU A 163 -14.36 -7.24 20.52
CA LEU A 163 -13.29 -7.56 19.57
C LEU A 163 -13.69 -8.64 18.56
N LEU A 164 -14.47 -9.63 18.98
CA LEU A 164 -15.04 -10.64 18.09
C LEU A 164 -15.98 -9.99 17.07
N MET A 165 -16.87 -9.11 17.50
CA MET A 165 -17.77 -8.39 16.57
C MET A 165 -16.98 -7.53 15.58
N GLU A 166 -15.91 -6.88 16.02
CA GLU A 166 -15.01 -6.12 15.15
C GLU A 166 -14.29 -7.00 14.12
N ALA A 167 -13.84 -8.19 14.55
CA ALA A 167 -13.21 -9.17 13.68
C ALA A 167 -14.20 -9.73 12.66
N VAL A 168 -15.42 -10.09 13.08
CA VAL A 168 -16.50 -10.56 12.20
C VAL A 168 -16.85 -9.49 11.17
N ALA A 169 -17.02 -8.23 11.58
CA ALA A 169 -17.32 -7.14 10.64
C ALA A 169 -16.21 -6.93 9.59
N LYS A 170 -14.93 -7.12 9.97
CA LYS A 170 -13.80 -7.07 9.03
C LYS A 170 -13.84 -8.24 8.04
N VAL A 171 -14.17 -9.44 8.52
CA VAL A 171 -14.30 -10.63 7.66
C VAL A 171 -15.47 -10.46 6.69
N GLU A 172 -16.64 -10.04 7.16
CA GLU A 172 -17.83 -9.83 6.30
C GLU A 172 -17.56 -8.82 5.20
N ARG A 173 -16.91 -7.69 5.51
CA ARG A 173 -16.54 -6.68 4.52
C ARG A 173 -15.62 -7.24 3.42
N ASN A 174 -14.72 -8.14 3.79
CA ASN A 174 -13.71 -8.68 2.90
C ASN A 174 -14.06 -10.07 2.35
N PHE A 175 -15.22 -10.62 2.73
CA PHE A 175 -15.59 -12.00 2.43
C PHE A 175 -15.52 -12.30 0.94
N TRP A 176 -16.17 -11.45 0.13
CA TRP A 176 -16.20 -11.62 -1.33
C TRP A 176 -14.86 -11.35 -2.02
N VAL A 177 -13.94 -10.64 -1.36
CA VAL A 177 -12.58 -10.47 -1.85
C VAL A 177 -11.81 -11.78 -1.67
N LEU A 178 -11.91 -12.42 -0.51
CA LEU A 178 -11.30 -13.73 -0.26
C LEU A 178 -11.88 -14.81 -1.20
N VAL A 179 -13.18 -14.78 -1.44
CA VAL A 179 -13.82 -15.69 -2.41
C VAL A 179 -13.29 -15.43 -3.83
N ALA A 180 -13.07 -14.18 -4.22
CA ALA A 180 -12.47 -13.85 -5.51
C ALA A 180 -11.04 -14.39 -5.63
N ASP A 181 -10.23 -14.25 -4.59
CA ASP A 181 -8.86 -14.77 -4.56
C ASP A 181 -8.82 -16.30 -4.65
N GLU A 182 -9.70 -17.00 -3.93
CA GLU A 182 -9.81 -18.48 -4.02
C GLU A 182 -10.34 -18.92 -5.40
N MET A 183 -11.27 -18.18 -5.99
CA MET A 183 -11.72 -18.41 -7.36
C MET A 183 -10.59 -18.19 -8.37
N GLU A 184 -9.73 -17.19 -8.17
CA GLU A 184 -8.57 -16.97 -9.03
C GLU A 184 -7.56 -18.12 -8.91
N ARG A 185 -7.27 -18.58 -7.68
CA ARG A 185 -6.36 -19.73 -7.47
C ARG A 185 -6.83 -21.00 -8.17
N THR A 186 -8.13 -21.24 -8.18
CA THR A 186 -8.71 -22.45 -8.78
C THR A 186 -8.91 -22.34 -10.28
N THR A 187 -9.32 -21.17 -10.78
CA THR A 187 -9.69 -20.97 -12.20
C THR A 187 -8.64 -20.22 -13.02
N THR A 188 -7.59 -19.68 -12.39
CA THR A 188 -6.56 -18.78 -12.98
C THR A 188 -7.10 -17.48 -13.56
N LYS A 189 -8.38 -17.14 -13.30
CA LYS A 189 -9.04 -15.93 -13.79
C LYS A 189 -9.52 -15.10 -12.62
N LEU A 190 -9.21 -13.80 -12.66
CA LEU A 190 -9.66 -12.84 -11.67
C LEU A 190 -11.10 -12.39 -11.99
N TYR A 191 -12.03 -12.70 -11.08
CA TYR A 191 -13.41 -12.22 -11.14
C TYR A 191 -13.61 -11.07 -10.15
N SER A 192 -14.51 -10.13 -10.47
CA SER A 192 -14.83 -9.06 -9.51
C SER A 192 -15.64 -9.61 -8.34
N SER A 193 -15.29 -9.19 -7.12
CA SER A 193 -15.96 -9.64 -5.89
C SER A 193 -17.47 -9.38 -5.90
N LYS A 194 -17.91 -8.28 -6.51
CA LYS A 194 -19.33 -7.96 -6.69
C LYS A 194 -20.04 -8.93 -7.63
N ALA A 195 -19.44 -9.26 -8.77
CA ALA A 195 -20.05 -10.19 -9.72
C ALA A 195 -20.16 -11.61 -9.13
N LEU A 196 -19.19 -12.02 -8.32
CA LEU A 196 -19.26 -13.29 -7.59
C LEU A 196 -20.37 -13.29 -6.53
N ALA A 197 -20.51 -12.19 -5.79
CA ALA A 197 -21.60 -12.03 -4.81
C ALA A 197 -22.97 -12.09 -5.49
N ASP A 198 -23.15 -11.33 -6.57
CA ASP A 198 -24.41 -11.29 -7.33
C ASP A 198 -24.74 -12.67 -7.93
N CYS A 199 -23.73 -13.37 -8.47
CA CYS A 199 -23.92 -14.71 -9.00
C CYS A 199 -24.30 -15.72 -7.91
N TYR A 200 -23.68 -15.65 -6.73
CA TYR A 200 -24.02 -16.53 -5.62
C TYR A 200 -25.42 -16.27 -5.06
N HIS A 201 -25.82 -15.00 -4.94
CA HIS A 201 -27.16 -14.64 -4.46
C HIS A 201 -28.28 -14.86 -5.49
N ALA A 202 -27.93 -15.01 -6.77
CA ALA A 202 -28.88 -15.33 -7.84
C ALA A 202 -29.13 -16.84 -8.00
N ILE A 203 -28.27 -17.70 -7.43
CA ILE A 203 -28.44 -19.17 -7.37
C ILE A 203 -29.35 -19.51 -6.19
#